data_AF-A0A8H7PLE2-F1
#
_entry.id   AF-A0A8H7PLE2-F1
#
_cell.length_a   1.000
_cell.length_b   1.000
_cell.length_c   1.000
_cell.angle_alpha   90.00
_cell.angle_beta   90.00
_cell.angle_gamma   90.00
#
_symmetry.space_group_name_H-M   'P 1'
#
loop_
_entity.id
_entity.type
_entity.pdbx_description
1 polymer ?
#
loop_
_entity_poly.entity_id
_entity_poly.type
_entity_poly.pdbx_seq_one_letter_code
_entity_poly.pdbx_strand_id
1 'polypeptide(L)'
;MADPSPDLEQAKQTIVNSSIVVPASAEATSQRKRESEEQTETNGQNTDGPQKRPRLEMTQDGQRRGKRMFGVLMGTLNKFKTDTSTKSSAEKQRAEIDNKLKEKLERERKELAESIAKDKEEHIERQQEKKRRSKEEIAQKLALANAKHRLHLSRYIKTAIEPQLLYRPAKLSEAQAAQLQNQEESAKSELDEVVEKQKKARAESEMNEEEKANGTENRSDAMEDVEEGKDDISSEAPAAGHREASVEVQAIDDEDDSMDQRGEASSQNGDIVDYEVEP
;
A
#
# COMPACT_ATOMS: atom_id res chain seq x y z
N MET A 1 -61.14 -3.71 -2.62
CA MET A 1 -59.89 -3.22 -3.20
C MET A 1 -59.32 -2.23 -2.18
N ALA A 2 -58.78 -2.61 -1.02
CA ALA A 2 -57.85 -3.69 -0.71
C ALA A 2 -56.66 -3.66 -1.68
N ASP A 3 -55.67 -2.79 -1.40
CA ASP A 3 -54.35 -3.25 -0.96
C ASP A 3 -53.52 -2.11 -0.30
N PRO A 4 -52.57 -2.47 0.59
CA PRO A 4 -52.01 -1.61 1.63
C PRO A 4 -50.56 -1.17 1.36
N SER A 5 -50.08 -0.30 2.25
CA SER A 5 -48.75 0.30 2.39
C SER A 5 -47.54 -0.62 2.10
N PRO A 6 -46.40 -0.04 1.67
CA PRO A 6 -45.18 -0.79 1.38
C PRO A 6 -44.49 -1.30 2.65
N ASP A 7 -44.17 -2.59 2.64
CA ASP A 7 -43.44 -3.32 3.67
C ASP A 7 -42.02 -2.78 3.89
N LEU A 8 -41.68 -2.61 5.16
CA LEU A 8 -40.31 -2.60 5.64
C LEU A 8 -39.74 -4.02 5.54
N GLU A 9 -38.98 -4.33 4.50
CA GLU A 9 -38.08 -5.48 4.55
C GLU A 9 -36.71 -5.11 5.12
N GLN A 10 -36.51 -5.62 6.33
CA GLN A 10 -35.33 -5.53 7.15
C GLN A 10 -34.15 -6.22 6.45
N ALA A 11 -33.09 -5.45 6.19
CA ALA A 11 -31.78 -5.98 5.84
C ALA A 11 -31.27 -6.85 6.99
N LYS A 12 -31.29 -8.17 6.80
CA LYS A 12 -30.63 -9.13 7.68
C LYS A 12 -29.12 -8.96 7.52
N GLN A 13 -28.51 -8.18 8.40
CA GLN A 13 -27.06 -8.16 8.58
C GLN A 13 -26.63 -9.44 9.30
N THR A 14 -26.01 -10.35 8.55
CA THR A 14 -25.31 -11.51 9.09
C THR A 14 -24.00 -11.03 9.72
N ILE A 15 -24.03 -10.73 11.02
CA ILE A 15 -22.83 -10.45 11.80
C ILE A 15 -22.16 -11.79 12.13
N VAL A 16 -21.07 -12.10 11.44
CA VAL A 16 -20.22 -13.27 11.74
C VAL A 16 -19.31 -12.88 12.91
N ASN A 17 -19.72 -13.21 14.14
CA ASN A 17 -18.87 -13.09 15.32
C ASN A 17 -17.93 -14.30 15.39
N SER A 18 -16.72 -14.22 14.83
CA SER A 18 -15.67 -15.20 15.06
C SER A 18 -14.99 -14.94 16.41
N SER A 19 -15.48 -15.60 17.46
CA SER A 19 -14.81 -15.65 18.76
C SER A 19 -13.58 -16.56 18.67
N ILE A 20 -12.39 -15.95 18.66
CA ILE A 20 -11.13 -16.68 18.88
C ILE A 20 -10.97 -16.84 20.39
N VAL A 21 -11.16 -18.07 20.85
CA VAL A 21 -10.86 -18.49 22.23
C VAL A 21 -9.37 -18.78 22.32
N VAL A 22 -8.62 -17.93 23.02
CA VAL A 22 -7.21 -18.17 23.38
C VAL A 22 -7.16 -18.97 24.68
N PRO A 23 -6.59 -20.19 24.73
CA PRO A 23 -6.36 -20.87 25.99
C PRO A 23 -5.14 -20.26 26.70
N ALA A 24 -5.39 -19.71 27.88
CA ALA A 24 -4.35 -19.34 28.83
C ALA A 24 -3.63 -20.62 29.33
N SER A 25 -2.35 -20.78 28.95
CA SER A 25 -1.46 -21.78 29.55
C SER A 25 -0.56 -21.09 30.55
N ALA A 26 -0.59 -21.63 31.76
CA ALA A 26 0.03 -21.11 32.96
C ALA A 26 1.57 -21.02 32.89
N GLU A 27 2.07 -20.01 33.58
CA GLU A 27 3.46 -19.85 33.99
C GLU A 27 3.88 -21.00 34.93
N ALA A 28 4.99 -21.68 34.61
CA ALA A 28 5.75 -22.48 35.58
C ALA A 28 7.21 -22.65 35.14
N THR A 29 8.06 -21.75 35.66
CA THR A 29 9.36 -22.01 36.30
C THR A 29 10.26 -23.15 35.80
N SER A 30 11.44 -22.82 35.26
CA SER A 30 12.72 -23.46 35.66
C SER A 30 13.94 -22.76 35.09
N GLN A 31 14.50 -21.83 35.86
CA GLN A 31 15.90 -21.43 35.77
C GLN A 31 16.71 -22.39 36.66
N ARG A 32 17.70 -23.11 36.10
CA ARG A 32 18.75 -23.77 36.89
C ARG A 32 20.10 -23.12 36.61
N LYS A 33 20.43 -22.21 37.53
CA LYS A 33 21.74 -21.69 37.89
C LYS A 33 22.69 -22.85 38.26
N ARG A 34 23.94 -22.82 37.76
CA ARG A 34 25.04 -23.70 38.18
C ARG A 34 26.18 -22.85 38.75
N GLU A 35 26.26 -22.88 40.07
CA GLU A 35 27.42 -22.66 40.96
C GLU A 35 27.24 -23.80 41.99
N SER A 36 28.21 -24.48 42.59
CA SER A 36 29.66 -24.39 42.81
C SER A 36 30.03 -25.80 43.38
N GLU A 37 31.25 -26.31 43.37
CA GLU A 37 32.28 -26.15 44.40
C GLU A 37 33.33 -27.26 44.22
N GLU A 38 34.42 -27.05 44.93
CA GLU A 38 35.77 -27.53 44.81
C GLU A 38 36.06 -28.64 45.86
N GLN A 39 37.22 -29.28 45.70
CA GLN A 39 38.01 -30.03 46.70
C GLN A 39 37.65 -31.50 47.00
N THR A 40 38.61 -32.39 46.74
CA THR A 40 39.52 -32.85 47.82
C THR A 40 40.67 -33.69 47.27
N GLU A 41 41.87 -33.36 47.73
CA GLU A 41 43.12 -34.05 47.53
C GLU A 41 43.19 -35.34 48.36
N THR A 42 43.92 -36.35 47.89
CA THR A 42 44.67 -37.24 48.79
C THR A 42 46.09 -37.47 48.24
N ASN A 43 47.01 -37.32 49.17
CA ASN A 43 48.47 -37.24 49.05
C ASN A 43 49.12 -38.64 49.10
N GLY A 44 50.23 -38.83 48.40
CA GLY A 44 51.08 -40.03 48.47
C GLY A 44 52.45 -39.77 47.85
N GLN A 45 53.49 -39.74 48.69
CA GLN A 45 54.83 -39.24 48.43
C GLN A 45 55.76 -40.18 47.61
N ASN A 46 56.69 -39.57 46.86
CA ASN A 46 58.10 -39.93 46.57
C ASN A 46 58.47 -41.30 45.93
N THR A 47 59.07 -41.30 44.73
CA THR A 47 60.55 -41.34 44.45
C THR A 47 60.86 -41.64 42.96
N ASP A 48 61.86 -40.94 42.42
CA ASP A 48 62.83 -41.29 41.35
C ASP A 48 62.43 -41.50 39.86
N GLY A 49 62.90 -40.55 39.03
CA GLY A 49 63.48 -40.77 37.69
C GLY A 49 62.54 -40.70 36.47
N PRO A 50 62.94 -40.06 35.35
CA PRO A 50 62.19 -40.17 34.09
C PRO A 50 62.37 -41.60 33.56
N GLN A 51 61.41 -42.47 33.85
CA GLN A 51 61.35 -43.79 33.25
C GLN A 51 61.23 -43.63 31.73
N LYS A 52 62.33 -43.88 31.02
CA LYS A 52 62.33 -44.03 29.57
C LYS A 52 61.36 -45.15 29.25
N ARG A 53 60.25 -44.81 28.59
CA ARG A 53 59.24 -45.77 28.13
C ARG A 53 59.96 -46.93 27.43
N PRO A 54 59.65 -48.20 27.77
CA PRO A 54 60.31 -49.34 27.15
C PRO A 54 60.10 -49.26 25.64
N ARG A 55 61.20 -49.31 24.89
CA ARG A 55 61.17 -49.34 23.43
C ARG A 55 60.59 -50.70 23.04
N LEU A 56 59.32 -50.72 22.64
CA LEU A 56 58.68 -51.94 22.17
C LEU A 56 59.45 -52.40 20.92
N GLU A 57 60.21 -53.49 21.06
CA GLU A 57 60.86 -54.20 19.97
C GLU A 57 59.75 -54.67 19.02
N MET A 58 59.51 -53.88 17.97
CA MET A 58 58.45 -54.14 17.00
C MET A 58 58.82 -55.40 16.22
N THR A 59 58.00 -56.44 16.34
CA THR A 59 58.08 -57.61 15.46
C THR A 59 58.02 -57.16 13.99
N GLN A 60 58.64 -57.90 13.06
CA GLN A 60 58.60 -57.55 11.63
C GLN A 60 57.16 -57.33 11.13
N ASP A 61 56.20 -58.07 11.68
CA ASP A 61 54.78 -57.93 11.38
C ASP A 61 54.19 -56.61 11.89
N GLY A 62 54.60 -56.14 13.07
CA GLY A 62 54.26 -54.81 13.59
C GLY A 62 54.78 -53.68 12.71
N GLN A 63 55.99 -53.82 12.17
CA GLN A 63 56.55 -52.83 11.23
C GLN A 63 55.84 -52.85 9.87
N ARG A 64 55.52 -54.03 9.34
CA ARG A 64 54.74 -54.18 8.09
C ARG A 64 53.34 -53.60 8.24
N ARG A 65 52.66 -53.88 9.35
CA ARG A 65 51.36 -53.31 9.69
C ARG A 65 51.44 -51.79 9.88
N GLY A 66 52.45 -51.29 10.59
CA GLY A 66 52.69 -49.85 10.78
C GLY A 66 52.90 -49.11 9.46
N LYS A 67 53.71 -49.66 8.55
CA LYS A 67 53.88 -49.13 7.19
C LYS A 67 52.57 -49.14 6.40
N ARG A 68 51.76 -50.20 6.50
CA ARG A 68 50.45 -50.26 5.85
C ARG A 68 49.48 -49.24 6.41
N MET A 69 49.40 -49.11 7.73
CA MET A 69 48.52 -48.13 8.39
C MET A 69 48.94 -46.69 8.08
N PHE A 70 50.24 -46.40 8.08
CA PHE A 70 50.76 -45.10 7.70
C PHE A 70 50.51 -44.80 6.22
N GLY A 71 50.64 -45.79 5.34
CA GLY A 71 50.29 -45.68 3.92
C GLY A 71 48.80 -45.40 3.69
N VAL A 72 47.90 -46.04 4.44
CA VAL A 72 46.46 -45.76 4.40
C VAL A 72 46.16 -44.36 4.93
N LEU A 73 46.83 -43.92 6.00
CA LEU A 73 46.64 -42.58 6.56
C LEU A 73 47.16 -41.48 5.60
N MET A 74 48.31 -41.67 4.98
CA MET A 74 48.82 -40.75 3.96
C MET A 74 47.97 -40.77 2.68
N GLY A 75 47.49 -41.95 2.28
CA GLY A 75 46.58 -42.10 1.15
C GLY A 75 45.24 -41.39 1.39
N THR A 76 44.65 -41.55 2.58
CA THR A 76 43.43 -40.84 2.97
C THR A 76 43.66 -39.34 3.11
N LEU A 77 44.77 -38.88 3.69
CA LEU A 77 45.09 -37.45 3.79
C LEU A 77 45.29 -36.81 2.42
N ASN A 78 45.96 -37.50 1.49
CA ASN A 78 46.10 -37.05 0.10
C ASN A 78 44.75 -37.04 -0.62
N LYS A 79 43.90 -38.05 -0.40
CA LYS A 79 42.54 -38.09 -0.93
C LYS A 79 41.67 -36.96 -0.36
N PHE A 80 41.79 -36.63 0.93
CA PHE A 80 41.14 -35.47 1.53
C PHE A 80 41.66 -34.17 0.91
N LYS A 81 42.97 -34.02 0.68
CA LYS A 81 43.55 -32.85 0.03
C LYS A 81 43.06 -32.67 -1.41
N THR A 82 42.98 -33.75 -2.19
CA THR A 82 42.41 -33.72 -3.54
C THR A 82 40.91 -33.46 -3.52
N ASP A 83 40.16 -34.12 -2.64
CA ASP A 83 38.71 -33.94 -2.50
C ASP A 83 38.35 -32.52 -1.98
N THR A 84 39.25 -31.86 -1.24
CA THR A 84 39.12 -30.44 -0.87
C THR A 84 39.59 -29.48 -1.97
N SER A 85 40.37 -29.94 -2.95
CA SER A 85 40.85 -29.12 -4.07
C SER A 85 39.92 -29.21 -5.30
N THR A 86 39.28 -30.36 -5.52
CA THR A 86 38.27 -30.59 -6.58
C THR A 86 36.93 -29.93 -6.29
N LYS A 87 36.71 -29.53 -5.03
CA LYS A 87 35.73 -28.53 -4.62
C LYS A 87 35.73 -27.30 -5.54
N SER A 88 36.87 -26.91 -6.11
CA SER A 88 36.94 -25.75 -6.98
C SER A 88 36.09 -25.84 -8.26
N SER A 89 35.88 -27.00 -8.89
CA SER A 89 35.11 -27.06 -10.15
C SER A 89 33.61 -27.11 -9.90
N ALA A 90 33.16 -28.01 -9.02
CA ALA A 90 31.75 -28.14 -8.67
C ALA A 90 31.24 -26.92 -7.86
N GLU A 91 32.06 -26.33 -6.99
CA GLU A 91 31.68 -25.08 -6.29
C GLU A 91 31.68 -23.88 -7.22
N LYS A 92 32.55 -23.82 -8.25
CA LYS A 92 32.47 -22.78 -9.28
C LYS A 92 31.18 -22.88 -10.09
N GLN A 93 30.79 -24.10 -10.49
CA GLN A 93 29.52 -24.31 -11.20
C GLN A 93 28.32 -23.95 -10.31
N ARG A 94 28.34 -24.33 -9.03
CA ARG A 94 27.30 -23.92 -8.06
C ARG A 94 27.26 -22.40 -7.88
N ALA A 95 28.40 -21.76 -7.71
CA ALA A 95 28.49 -20.30 -7.59
C ALA A 95 28.02 -19.59 -8.86
N GLU A 96 28.30 -20.12 -10.04
CA GLU A 96 27.80 -19.56 -11.30
C GLU A 96 26.28 -19.71 -11.42
N ILE A 97 25.72 -20.85 -11.03
CA ILE A 97 24.27 -21.07 -10.97
C ILE A 97 23.62 -20.13 -9.95
N ASP A 98 24.19 -20.01 -8.74
CA ASP A 98 23.70 -19.11 -7.70
C ASP A 98 23.75 -17.65 -8.13
N ASN A 99 24.80 -17.24 -8.85
CA ASN A 99 24.92 -15.88 -9.39
C ASN A 99 23.89 -15.64 -10.48
N LYS A 100 23.67 -16.58 -11.41
CA LYS A 100 22.61 -16.47 -12.43
C LYS A 100 21.23 -16.43 -11.80
N LEU A 101 20.99 -17.19 -10.73
CA LEU A 101 19.72 -17.16 -9.99
C LEU A 101 19.52 -15.83 -9.27
N LYS A 102 20.56 -15.29 -8.62
CA LYS A 102 20.52 -13.96 -7.99
C LYS A 102 20.26 -12.87 -9.03
N GLU A 103 20.91 -12.92 -10.17
CA GLU A 103 20.71 -11.92 -11.24
C GLU A 103 19.28 -11.98 -11.80
N LYS A 104 18.71 -13.18 -11.96
CA LYS A 104 17.29 -13.35 -12.32
C LYS A 104 16.35 -12.78 -11.26
N LEU A 105 16.57 -13.12 -9.99
CA LEU A 105 15.76 -12.59 -8.89
C LEU A 105 15.86 -11.06 -8.76
N GLU A 106 17.05 -10.49 -9.00
CA GLU A 106 17.22 -9.04 -9.00
C GLU A 106 16.52 -8.38 -10.19
N ARG A 107 16.53 -8.99 -11.37
CA ARG A 107 15.75 -8.50 -12.53
C ARG A 107 14.26 -8.55 -12.26
N GLU A 108 13.72 -9.68 -11.80
CA GLU A 108 12.30 -9.82 -11.45
C GLU A 108 11.89 -8.82 -10.36
N ARG A 109 12.73 -8.61 -9.34
CA ARG A 109 12.48 -7.60 -8.30
C ARG A 109 12.45 -6.18 -8.86
N LYS A 110 13.34 -5.83 -9.78
CA LYS A 110 13.35 -4.51 -10.43
C LYS A 110 12.12 -4.32 -11.30
N GLU A 111 11.77 -5.32 -12.12
CA GLU A 111 10.58 -5.28 -12.97
C GLU A 111 9.30 -5.15 -12.13
N LEU A 112 9.18 -5.89 -11.03
CA LEU A 112 8.06 -5.76 -10.09
C LEU A 112 8.03 -4.38 -9.42
N ALA A 113 9.17 -3.86 -8.98
CA ALA A 113 9.24 -2.53 -8.37
C ALA A 113 8.85 -1.43 -9.37
N GLU A 114 9.27 -1.54 -10.62
CA GLU A 114 8.90 -0.64 -11.71
C GLU A 114 7.41 -0.72 -12.04
N SER A 115 6.83 -1.93 -12.09
CA SER A 115 5.38 -2.11 -12.31
C SER A 115 4.58 -1.48 -11.19
N ILE A 116 4.94 -1.74 -9.92
CA ILE A 116 4.27 -1.16 -8.76
C ILE A 116 4.39 0.37 -8.77
N ALA A 117 5.54 0.92 -9.15
CA ALA A 117 5.72 2.36 -9.25
C ALA A 117 4.81 2.98 -10.33
N LYS A 118 4.73 2.36 -11.52
CA LYS A 118 3.83 2.79 -12.61
C LYS A 118 2.37 2.73 -12.21
N ASP A 119 1.94 1.62 -11.60
CA ASP A 119 0.56 1.46 -11.15
C ASP A 119 0.19 2.53 -10.11
N LYS A 120 1.09 2.82 -9.16
CA LYS A 120 0.90 3.88 -8.17
C LYS A 120 0.81 5.26 -8.82
N GLU A 121 1.68 5.55 -9.78
CA GLU A 121 1.65 6.83 -10.50
C GLU A 121 0.34 7.01 -11.29
N GLU A 122 -0.10 5.98 -12.02
CA GLU A 122 -1.38 5.98 -12.74
C GLU A 122 -2.57 6.13 -11.78
N HIS A 123 -2.53 5.44 -10.63
CA HIS A 123 -3.55 5.59 -9.59
C HIS A 123 -3.61 7.02 -9.06
N ILE A 124 -2.46 7.64 -8.76
CA ILE A 124 -2.39 9.02 -8.28
C ILE A 124 -2.92 9.97 -9.35
N GLU A 125 -2.49 9.82 -10.60
CA GLU A 125 -2.93 10.66 -11.71
C GLU A 125 -4.45 10.57 -11.91
N ARG A 126 -4.99 9.34 -11.94
CA ARG A 126 -6.43 9.11 -12.05
C ARG A 126 -7.21 9.75 -10.90
N GLN A 127 -6.70 9.68 -9.67
CA GLN A 127 -7.35 10.31 -8.52
C GLN A 127 -7.27 11.84 -8.59
N GLN A 128 -6.13 12.39 -9.00
CA GLN A 128 -5.96 13.82 -9.21
C GLN A 128 -6.89 14.35 -10.31
N GLU A 129 -7.02 13.62 -11.42
CA GLU A 129 -7.93 13.97 -12.51
C GLU A 129 -9.39 13.98 -12.02
N LYS A 130 -9.83 12.94 -11.30
CA LYS A 130 -11.18 12.89 -10.71
C LYS A 130 -11.42 14.07 -9.76
N LYS A 131 -10.45 14.38 -8.90
CA LYS A 131 -10.53 15.51 -7.97
C LYS A 131 -10.62 16.84 -8.72
N ARG A 132 -9.86 17.01 -9.81
CA ARG A 132 -9.91 18.22 -10.65
C ARG A 132 -11.27 18.37 -11.32
N ARG A 133 -11.77 17.31 -11.97
CA ARG A 133 -13.11 17.29 -12.61
C ARG A 133 -14.21 17.65 -11.61
N SER A 134 -14.19 17.05 -10.41
CA SER A 134 -15.15 17.35 -9.35
C SER A 134 -15.10 18.81 -8.88
N LYS A 135 -13.90 19.37 -8.68
CA LYS A 135 -13.73 20.78 -8.33
C LYS A 135 -14.27 21.73 -9.41
N GLU A 136 -14.02 21.42 -10.68
CA GLU A 136 -14.53 22.19 -11.81
C GLU A 136 -16.06 22.17 -11.87
N GLU A 137 -16.68 21.00 -11.67
CA GLU A 137 -18.13 20.86 -11.61
C GLU A 137 -18.75 21.69 -10.47
N ILE A 138 -18.15 21.63 -9.27
CA ILE A 138 -18.59 22.43 -8.11
C ILE A 138 -18.46 23.92 -8.41
N ALA A 139 -17.34 24.36 -8.99
CA ALA A 139 -17.10 25.75 -9.36
C ALA A 139 -18.14 26.26 -10.38
N GLN A 140 -18.48 25.46 -11.39
CA GLN A 140 -19.52 25.80 -12.36
C GLN A 140 -20.89 25.94 -11.70
N LYS A 141 -21.29 24.99 -10.86
CA LYS A 141 -22.56 25.05 -10.12
C LYS A 141 -22.62 26.30 -9.23
N LEU A 142 -21.53 26.60 -8.52
CA LEU A 142 -21.42 27.79 -7.67
C LEU A 142 -21.53 29.09 -8.48
N ALA A 143 -20.84 29.18 -9.63
CA ALA A 143 -20.91 30.35 -10.51
C ALA A 143 -22.34 30.62 -10.99
N LEU A 144 -23.06 29.58 -11.41
CA LEU A 144 -24.45 29.69 -11.85
C LEU A 144 -25.39 30.04 -10.68
N ALA A 145 -25.20 29.43 -9.51
CA ALA A 145 -25.98 29.77 -8.32
C ALA A 145 -25.80 31.24 -7.92
N ASN A 146 -24.56 31.73 -7.94
CA ASN A 146 -24.23 33.11 -7.67
C ASN A 146 -24.82 34.07 -8.71
N ALA A 147 -24.75 33.74 -10.00
CA ALA A 147 -25.36 34.55 -11.06
C ALA A 147 -26.89 34.64 -10.90
N LYS A 148 -27.55 33.51 -10.62
CA LYS A 148 -28.99 33.49 -10.29
C LYS A 148 -29.32 34.31 -9.05
N HIS A 149 -28.48 34.22 -8.02
CA HIS A 149 -28.66 35.01 -6.80
C HIS A 149 -28.51 36.50 -7.08
N ARG A 150 -27.51 36.92 -7.86
CA ARG A 150 -27.34 38.33 -8.29
C ARG A 150 -28.54 38.83 -9.09
N LEU A 151 -29.10 38.02 -9.97
CA LEU A 151 -30.35 38.32 -10.68
C LEU A 151 -31.56 38.44 -9.73
N HIS A 152 -31.57 37.71 -8.62
CA HIS A 152 -32.60 37.91 -7.61
C HIS A 152 -32.42 39.25 -6.89
N LEU A 153 -31.19 39.57 -6.50
CA LEU A 153 -30.84 40.79 -5.77
C LEU A 153 -30.98 42.08 -6.60
N SER A 154 -30.86 42.01 -7.93
CA SER A 154 -31.00 43.18 -8.83
C SER A 154 -32.40 43.78 -8.84
N ARG A 155 -33.39 43.11 -8.25
CA ARG A 155 -34.76 43.62 -8.06
C ARG A 155 -34.91 44.56 -6.87
N TYR A 156 -33.83 44.80 -6.13
CA TYR A 156 -33.81 45.59 -4.91
C TYR A 156 -32.80 46.75 -5.01
N ILE A 157 -33.15 47.88 -4.43
CA ILE A 157 -32.29 49.05 -4.28
C ILE A 157 -31.43 48.85 -3.02
N LYS A 158 -30.16 49.24 -3.10
CA LYS A 158 -29.22 49.18 -1.98
C LYS A 158 -29.16 50.50 -1.23
N THR A 159 -29.07 50.45 0.10
CA THR A 159 -28.79 51.63 0.92
C THR A 159 -27.31 52.00 0.90
N ALA A 160 -26.99 53.26 1.20
CA ALA A 160 -25.61 53.74 1.31
C ALA A 160 -24.94 53.42 2.67
N ILE A 161 -25.72 52.97 3.67
CA ILE A 161 -25.21 52.61 5.00
C ILE A 161 -24.55 51.22 4.98
N GLU A 162 -23.62 51.02 5.91
CA GLU A 162 -23.00 49.72 6.18
C GLU A 162 -23.56 49.16 7.50
N PRO A 163 -24.17 47.96 7.51
CA PRO A 163 -24.35 47.03 6.38
C PRO A 163 -25.40 47.49 5.35
N GLN A 164 -25.18 47.13 4.08
CA GLN A 164 -26.09 47.48 2.99
C GLN A 164 -27.42 46.73 3.13
N LEU A 165 -28.52 47.47 3.19
CA LEU A 165 -29.87 46.92 3.17
C LEU A 165 -30.41 46.93 1.73
N LEU A 166 -30.98 45.80 1.33
CA LEU A 166 -31.69 45.63 0.06
C LEU A 166 -33.17 45.83 0.30
N TYR A 167 -33.79 46.80 -0.37
CA TYR A 167 -35.19 47.11 -0.19
C TYR A 167 -35.88 47.41 -1.54
N ARG A 168 -37.21 47.27 -1.56
CA ARG A 168 -38.03 47.64 -2.72
C ARG A 168 -39.12 48.62 -2.28
N PRO A 169 -39.07 49.89 -2.71
CA PRO A 169 -40.11 50.87 -2.39
C PRO A 169 -41.49 50.41 -2.87
N ALA A 170 -42.54 50.72 -2.11
CA ALA A 170 -43.93 50.46 -2.52
C ALA A 170 -44.38 51.35 -3.70
N LYS A 171 -43.86 52.58 -3.77
CA LYS A 171 -44.04 53.51 -4.88
C LYS A 171 -42.67 53.80 -5.49
N LEU A 172 -42.53 53.51 -6.77
CA LEU A 172 -41.26 53.62 -7.48
C LEU A 172 -41.20 54.96 -8.22
N SER A 173 -40.15 55.75 -7.97
CA SER A 173 -39.84 56.91 -8.81
C SER A 173 -39.36 56.43 -10.20
N GLU A 174 -39.55 57.23 -11.24
CA GLU A 174 -39.06 56.92 -12.60
C GLU A 174 -37.55 56.66 -12.61
N ALA A 175 -36.77 57.45 -11.88
CA ALA A 175 -35.33 57.25 -11.73
C ALA A 175 -34.98 55.90 -11.06
N GLN A 176 -35.74 55.51 -10.04
CA GLN A 176 -35.56 54.24 -9.33
C GLN A 176 -35.97 53.04 -10.21
N ALA A 177 -37.02 53.21 -11.02
CA ALA A 177 -37.47 52.20 -11.98
C ALA A 177 -36.41 51.94 -13.06
N ALA A 178 -35.87 53.01 -13.64
CA ALA A 178 -34.78 52.92 -14.61
C ALA A 178 -33.53 52.27 -13.99
N GLN A 179 -33.20 52.62 -12.74
CA GLN A 179 -32.10 51.98 -12.02
C GLN A 179 -32.29 50.47 -11.87
N LEU A 180 -33.46 50.01 -11.43
CA LEU A 180 -33.75 48.58 -11.29
C LEU A 180 -33.75 47.85 -12.64
N GLN A 181 -34.25 48.49 -13.71
CA GLN A 181 -34.20 47.91 -15.05
C GLN A 181 -32.75 47.70 -15.53
N ASN A 182 -31.89 48.70 -15.37
CA ASN A 182 -30.47 48.59 -15.73
C ASN A 182 -29.76 47.52 -14.88
N GLN A 183 -30.10 47.41 -13.59
CA GLN A 183 -29.58 46.36 -12.71
C GLN A 183 -30.06 44.96 -13.13
N GLU A 184 -31.33 44.84 -13.52
CA GLU A 184 -31.87 43.57 -14.02
C GLU A 184 -31.24 43.17 -15.35
N GLU A 185 -31.10 44.10 -16.30
CA GLU A 185 -30.51 43.83 -17.61
C GLU A 185 -29.05 43.40 -17.48
N SER A 186 -28.26 44.13 -16.70
CA SER A 186 -26.87 43.76 -16.40
C SER A 186 -26.76 42.38 -15.74
N ALA A 187 -27.57 42.09 -14.72
CA ALA A 187 -27.57 40.78 -14.06
C ALA A 187 -28.07 39.64 -14.96
N LYS A 188 -29.02 39.91 -15.89
CA LYS A 188 -29.47 38.95 -16.91
C LYS A 188 -28.35 38.64 -17.89
N SER A 189 -27.67 39.67 -18.41
CA SER A 189 -26.50 39.50 -19.29
C SER A 189 -25.41 38.65 -18.63
N GLU A 190 -25.10 38.91 -17.36
CA GLU A 190 -24.13 38.10 -16.61
C GLU A 190 -24.56 36.63 -16.46
N LEU A 191 -25.85 36.38 -16.20
CA LEU A 191 -26.37 35.02 -16.12
C LEU A 191 -26.26 34.30 -17.47
N ASP A 192 -26.64 34.96 -18.55
CA ASP A 192 -26.58 34.42 -19.90
C ASP A 192 -25.12 34.11 -20.28
N GLU A 193 -24.18 35.00 -19.97
CA GLU A 193 -22.75 34.74 -20.18
C GLU A 193 -22.24 33.52 -19.41
N VAL A 194 -22.65 33.33 -18.15
CA VAL A 194 -22.27 32.16 -17.35
C VAL A 194 -22.87 30.88 -17.94
N VAL A 195 -24.13 30.93 -18.37
CA VAL A 195 -24.80 29.80 -19.01
C VAL A 195 -24.13 29.43 -20.34
N GLU A 196 -23.81 30.42 -21.17
CA GLU A 196 -23.12 30.18 -22.44
C GLU A 196 -21.70 29.65 -22.25
N LYS A 197 -20.96 30.15 -21.26
CA LYS A 197 -19.65 29.58 -20.88
C LYS A 197 -19.77 28.11 -20.45
N GLN A 198 -20.79 27.75 -19.68
CA GLN A 198 -21.02 26.35 -19.28
C GLN A 198 -21.38 25.46 -20.46
N LYS A 199 -22.25 25.93 -21.37
CA LYS A 199 -22.61 25.18 -22.58
C LYS A 199 -21.39 24.91 -23.44
N LYS A 200 -20.53 25.91 -23.65
CA LYS A 200 -19.28 25.77 -24.42
C LYS A 200 -18.32 24.79 -23.76
N ALA A 201 -18.07 24.94 -22.46
CA ALA A 201 -17.20 24.03 -21.71
C ALA A 201 -17.70 22.57 -21.77
N ARG A 202 -19.02 22.37 -21.71
CA ARG A 202 -19.63 21.05 -21.86
C ARG A 202 -19.44 20.47 -23.26
N ALA A 203 -19.71 21.26 -24.30
CA ALA A 203 -19.50 20.83 -25.68
C ALA A 203 -18.03 20.47 -25.97
N GLU A 204 -17.08 21.27 -25.46
CA GLU A 204 -15.64 20.99 -25.55
C GLU A 204 -15.25 19.69 -24.82
N SER A 205 -15.85 19.43 -23.65
CA SER A 205 -15.59 18.19 -22.92
C SER A 205 -16.15 16.96 -23.63
N GLU A 206 -17.34 17.06 -24.23
CA GLU A 206 -17.98 15.97 -24.98
C GLU A 206 -17.17 15.64 -26.24
N MET A 207 -16.71 16.66 -26.99
CA MET A 207 -15.85 16.46 -28.17
C MET A 207 -14.51 15.79 -27.83
N ASN A 208 -13.87 16.21 -26.73
CA ASN A 208 -12.59 15.61 -26.30
C ASN A 208 -12.75 14.16 -25.79
N GLU A 209 -13.89 13.81 -25.20
CA GLU A 209 -14.16 12.43 -24.78
C GLU A 209 -14.43 11.52 -25.99
N GLU A 210 -15.14 12.01 -27.02
CA GLU A 210 -15.35 11.28 -28.28
C GLU A 210 -14.04 11.04 -29.06
N GLU A 211 -13.13 12.02 -29.10
CA GLU A 211 -11.81 11.86 -29.74
C GLU A 211 -10.93 10.83 -29.03
N LYS A 212 -10.94 10.81 -27.69
CA LYS A 212 -10.21 9.81 -26.89
C LYS A 212 -10.78 8.40 -27.05
N ALA A 213 -12.10 8.25 -27.13
CA ALA A 213 -12.75 6.96 -27.31
C ALA A 213 -12.44 6.34 -28.69
N ASN A 214 -12.41 7.15 -29.75
CA ASN A 214 -12.07 6.68 -31.09
C ASN A 214 -10.57 6.37 -31.28
N GLY A 215 -9.68 7.02 -30.50
CA GLY A 215 -8.24 6.75 -30.55
C GLY A 215 -7.81 5.41 -29.93
N THR A 216 -8.66 4.79 -29.09
CA THR A 216 -8.36 3.52 -28.42
C THR A 216 -8.67 2.27 -29.24
N GLU A 217 -9.53 2.34 -30.26
CA GLU A 217 -9.88 1.18 -31.10
C GLU A 217 -8.78 0.78 -32.11
N ASN A 218 -7.83 1.66 -32.41
CA ASN A 218 -6.75 1.38 -33.37
C ASN A 218 -5.46 0.80 -32.73
N ARG A 219 -5.47 0.46 -31.43
CA ARG A 219 -4.26 0.03 -30.70
C ARG A 219 -4.31 -1.42 -30.17
N SER A 220 -5.41 -2.14 -30.38
CA SER A 220 -5.59 -3.52 -29.92
C SER A 220 -5.14 -4.61 -30.90
N ASP A 221 -4.70 -4.27 -32.12
CA ASP A 221 -4.30 -5.24 -33.16
C ASP A 221 -2.77 -5.47 -33.29
N ALA A 222 -1.96 -5.02 -32.33
CA ALA A 222 -0.50 -5.11 -32.42
C ALA A 222 0.14 -5.73 -31.16
N MET A 223 -0.30 -6.92 -30.75
CA MET A 223 0.50 -7.79 -29.89
C MET A 223 0.06 -9.27 -29.98
N GLU A 224 0.10 -9.83 -31.18
CA GLU A 224 0.02 -11.28 -31.39
C GLU A 224 1.13 -11.70 -32.36
N ASP A 225 2.37 -11.78 -31.86
CA ASP A 225 3.42 -12.63 -32.45
C ASP A 225 4.67 -12.67 -31.54
N VAL A 226 4.76 -13.71 -30.69
CA VAL A 226 6.05 -14.27 -30.27
C VAL A 226 5.91 -15.79 -30.26
N GLU A 227 6.17 -16.34 -31.44
CA GLU A 227 6.92 -17.56 -31.77
C GLU A 227 6.72 -18.85 -30.95
N GLU A 228 6.22 -19.86 -31.66
CA GLU A 228 6.39 -21.29 -31.37
C GLU A 228 7.88 -21.68 -31.30
N GLY A 229 8.27 -22.29 -30.18
CA GLY A 229 9.47 -23.12 -30.07
C GLY A 229 9.09 -24.45 -29.43
N LYS A 230 8.78 -25.45 -30.28
CA LYS A 230 8.61 -26.85 -29.90
C LYS A 230 9.98 -27.45 -29.59
N ASP A 231 10.13 -28.07 -28.42
CA ASP A 231 11.02 -29.23 -28.24
C ASP A 231 10.33 -30.23 -27.30
N ASP A 232 10.03 -31.40 -27.86
CA ASP A 232 9.44 -32.57 -27.22
C ASP A 232 10.41 -33.21 -26.22
N ILE A 233 10.02 -33.38 -24.95
CA ILE A 233 10.46 -34.53 -24.13
C ILE A 233 9.29 -35.06 -23.29
N SER A 234 8.85 -36.25 -23.69
CA SER A 234 7.88 -37.13 -23.03
C SER A 234 8.37 -37.66 -21.67
N SER A 235 7.42 -37.73 -20.73
CA SER A 235 7.26 -38.70 -19.62
C SER A 235 8.39 -38.88 -18.60
N GLU A 236 8.13 -38.58 -17.32
CA GLU A 236 7.66 -39.55 -16.30
C GLU A 236 7.47 -38.86 -14.94
N ALA A 237 6.30 -39.01 -14.31
CA ALA A 237 6.08 -38.64 -12.91
C ALA A 237 6.77 -39.68 -11.99
N PRO A 238 7.20 -39.32 -10.77
CA PRO A 238 6.22 -39.39 -9.67
C PRO A 238 6.36 -38.34 -8.55
N ALA A 239 5.19 -38.05 -7.98
CA ALA A 239 4.89 -37.61 -6.62
C ALA A 239 6.05 -37.27 -5.65
N ALA A 240 6.09 -36.01 -5.17
CA ALA A 240 6.23 -35.68 -3.74
C ALA A 240 6.16 -34.16 -3.47
N GLY A 241 5.23 -33.75 -2.61
CA GLY A 241 5.45 -32.69 -1.61
C GLY A 241 5.35 -31.23 -2.04
N HIS A 242 4.14 -30.68 -1.98
CA HIS A 242 3.95 -29.25 -1.74
C HIS A 242 4.64 -28.82 -0.43
N ARG A 243 5.59 -27.89 -0.53
CA ARG A 243 5.96 -27.00 0.57
C ARG A 243 5.88 -25.57 0.04
N GLU A 244 4.85 -24.88 0.48
CA GLU A 244 4.68 -23.44 0.30
C GLU A 244 5.82 -22.73 1.04
N ALA A 245 6.62 -21.97 0.30
CA ALA A 245 7.48 -20.94 0.86
C ALA A 245 6.67 -19.64 0.83
N SER A 246 5.99 -19.35 1.93
CA SER A 246 5.38 -18.05 2.20
C SER A 246 6.47 -16.99 2.28
N VAL A 247 6.57 -16.16 1.26
CA VAL A 247 7.31 -14.90 1.31
C VAL A 247 6.42 -13.90 2.03
N GLU A 248 6.74 -13.66 3.30
CA GLU A 248 6.16 -12.63 4.14
C GLU A 248 6.53 -11.25 3.57
N VAL A 249 5.60 -10.64 2.83
CA VAL A 249 5.67 -9.23 2.48
C VAL A 249 5.28 -8.46 3.74
N GLN A 250 6.26 -7.85 4.41
CA GLN A 250 6.00 -6.91 5.49
C GLN A 250 5.13 -5.77 4.95
N ALA A 251 3.92 -5.69 5.48
CA ALA A 251 3.09 -4.51 5.38
C ALA A 251 3.87 -3.33 5.99
N ILE A 252 4.16 -2.33 5.17
CA ILE A 252 4.50 -1.00 5.67
C ILE A 252 3.15 -0.37 6.00
N ASP A 253 2.72 -0.59 7.23
CA ASP A 253 1.73 0.26 7.90
C ASP A 253 2.48 1.53 8.33
N ASP A 254 2.24 2.65 7.65
CA ASP A 254 2.56 3.98 8.17
C ASP A 254 1.51 4.99 7.66
N GLU A 255 0.47 5.06 8.48
CA GLU A 255 -0.25 6.26 8.94
C GLU A 255 -1.10 7.09 7.97
N ASP A 256 -2.40 6.85 8.17
CA ASP A 256 -3.58 7.68 7.96
C ASP A 256 -3.38 9.14 8.44
N ASP A 257 -3.02 10.06 7.54
CA ASP A 257 -3.09 11.50 7.80
C ASP A 257 -4.49 12.03 7.45
N SER A 258 -5.50 11.55 8.20
CA SER A 258 -6.84 12.13 8.25
C SER A 258 -6.89 13.23 9.30
N MET A 259 -6.30 14.39 8.98
CA MET A 259 -6.54 15.60 9.77
C MET A 259 -7.96 16.12 9.52
N ASP A 260 -8.88 15.66 10.35
CA ASP A 260 -10.22 16.20 10.56
C ASP A 260 -10.14 17.65 11.07
N GLN A 261 -10.43 18.63 10.20
CA GLN A 261 -10.69 20.00 10.63
C GLN A 261 -12.19 20.27 10.61
N ARG A 262 -12.88 19.76 11.64
CA ARG A 262 -14.19 20.25 12.06
C ARG A 262 -14.06 21.10 13.32
N GLY A 263 -14.30 22.41 13.15
CA GLY A 263 -15.19 23.17 14.01
C GLY A 263 -14.69 23.60 15.39
N GLU A 264 -13.94 24.70 15.43
CA GLU A 264 -14.01 25.60 16.59
C GLU A 264 -15.23 26.51 16.44
N ALA A 265 -16.37 26.06 16.95
CA ALA A 265 -17.48 26.94 17.29
C ALA A 265 -17.14 27.62 18.64
N SER A 266 -16.68 28.87 18.59
CA SER A 266 -16.56 29.68 19.80
C SER A 266 -17.95 30.02 20.31
N SER A 267 -18.29 29.43 21.45
CA SER A 267 -19.34 29.85 22.36
C SER A 267 -19.19 31.35 22.70
N GLN A 268 -20.09 32.17 22.18
CA GLN A 268 -20.50 33.41 22.84
C GLN A 268 -21.95 33.22 23.27
N ASN A 269 -22.10 32.88 24.55
CA ASN A 269 -23.37 32.98 25.26
C ASN A 269 -23.75 34.47 25.30
N GLY A 270 -24.74 34.86 24.50
CA GLY A 270 -25.44 36.13 24.61
C GLY A 270 -26.81 35.85 25.20
N ASP A 271 -27.04 36.37 26.40
CA ASP A 271 -28.26 36.25 27.19
C ASP A 271 -29.52 36.59 26.38
N ILE A 272 -30.47 35.65 26.37
CA ILE A 272 -31.86 35.89 25.98
C ILE A 272 -32.51 36.59 27.18
N VAL A 273 -32.80 37.88 27.03
CA VAL A 273 -33.69 38.60 27.94
C VAL A 273 -35.06 38.61 27.30
N ASP A 274 -35.93 37.73 27.77
CA ASP A 274 -37.36 37.77 27.48
C ASP A 274 -37.94 39.09 27.98
N TYR A 275 -38.40 39.93 27.06
CA TYR A 275 -39.34 40.99 27.37
C TYR A 275 -40.72 40.56 26.88
N GLU A 276 -41.50 40.05 27.82
CA GLU A 276 -42.96 40.02 27.72
C GLU A 276 -43.46 41.44 27.47
N VAL A 277 -44.25 41.61 26.41
CA VAL A 277 -45.17 42.73 26.28
C VAL A 277 -46.55 42.11 26.13
N GLU A 278 -47.23 42.02 27.27
CA GLU A 278 -48.67 41.81 27.38
C GLU A 278 -49.46 43.00 26.76
N PRO A 279 -50.75 42.81 26.43
CA PRO A 279 -51.41 43.37 25.24
C PRO A 279 -51.69 44.88 25.23
#